data_AF-A0A3D1KMN7-F1
#
_entry.id   AF-A0A3D1KMN7-F1
#
_cell.length_a   1.000
_cell.length_b   1.000
_cell.length_c   1.000
_cell.angle_alpha   90.00
_cell.angle_beta   90.00
_cell.angle_gamma   90.00
#
_symmetry.space_group_name_H-M   'P 1'
#
loop_
_entity.id
_entity.type
_entity.pdbx_description
1 polymer ?
#
loop_
_entity_poly.entity_id
_entity_poly.type
_entity_poly.pdbx_seq_one_letter_code
_entity_poly.pdbx_strand_id
1 'polypeptide(L)'
;KLPALVYVLADTKKIKGKEHFNFNEAYLLRGFDFELFKKMVKKDQIVVDFRMYYRPDGSVRNHGTGFRVKINKLYDCFRNKDRLI
;
A
#
# COMPACT_ATOMS: atom_id res chain seq x y z
N LYS A 1 -2.17 7.35 12.50
CA LYS A 1 -3.29 6.99 11.61
C LYS A 1 -3.03 5.57 11.08
N LEU A 2 -3.78 4.57 11.56
CA LEU A 2 -4.13 3.29 10.90
C LEU A 2 -4.78 2.29 11.90
N PRO A 3 -5.80 2.66 12.72
CA PRO A 3 -6.48 1.65 13.53
C PRO A 3 -7.26 0.63 12.67
N ALA A 4 -7.74 1.06 11.50
CA ALA A 4 -8.45 0.27 10.51
C ALA A 4 -8.25 0.83 9.08
N LEU A 5 -8.49 0.01 8.06
CA LEU A 5 -8.34 0.30 6.63
C LEU A 5 -9.40 -0.46 5.82
N VAL A 6 -9.96 0.17 4.78
CA VAL A 6 -10.62 -0.55 3.68
C VAL A 6 -9.61 -0.71 2.55
N TYR A 7 -9.32 -1.96 2.18
CA TYR A 7 -8.37 -2.31 1.14
C TYR A 7 -9.12 -2.81 -0.09
N VAL A 8 -9.02 -2.08 -1.20
CA VAL A 8 -9.75 -2.35 -2.45
C VAL A 8 -8.76 -2.72 -3.54
N LEU A 9 -9.05 -3.81 -4.26
CA LEU A 9 -8.30 -4.26 -5.42
C LEU A 9 -9.12 -4.03 -6.68
N ALA A 10 -8.43 -3.85 -7.80
CA ALA A 10 -9.06 -3.68 -9.09
C ALA A 10 -8.28 -4.45 -10.15
N ASP A 11 -9.00 -5.18 -11.00
CA ASP A 11 -8.47 -5.62 -12.28
C ASP A 11 -8.33 -4.42 -13.22
N THR A 12 -7.26 -4.40 -14.00
CA THR A 12 -7.01 -3.32 -14.97
C THR A 12 -7.05 -3.83 -16.39
N LYS A 13 -7.57 -2.98 -17.29
CA LYS A 13 -7.51 -3.21 -18.73
C LYS A 13 -7.27 -1.90 -19.46
N LYS A 14 -6.49 -1.94 -20.54
CA LYS A 14 -6.27 -0.78 -21.39
C LYS A 14 -7.12 -0.89 -22.66
N ILE A 15 -8.02 0.07 -22.89
CA ILE A 15 -8.90 0.11 -24.05
C ILE A 15 -8.66 1.43 -24.77
N LYS A 16 -8.27 1.38 -26.06
CA LYS A 16 -8.00 2.58 -26.89
C LYS A 16 -7.09 3.60 -26.20
N GLY A 17 -6.02 3.11 -25.54
CA GLY A 17 -5.05 3.95 -24.85
C GLY A 17 -5.45 4.40 -23.44
N LYS A 18 -6.71 4.21 -23.02
CA LYS A 18 -7.21 4.57 -21.69
C LYS A 18 -7.17 3.36 -20.75
N GLU A 19 -6.72 3.58 -19.53
CA GLU A 19 -6.75 2.56 -18.48
C GLU A 19 -8.12 2.55 -17.80
N HIS A 20 -8.70 1.35 -17.65
CA HIS A 20 -9.95 1.10 -16.98
C HIS A 20 -9.70 0.20 -15.78
N PHE A 21 -10.39 0.49 -14.68
CA PHE A 21 -10.28 -0.23 -13.41
C PHE A 21 -11.62 -0.85 -13.07
N ASN A 22 -11.63 -2.15 -12.79
CA ASN A 22 -12.79 -2.88 -12.29
C ASN A 22 -12.55 -3.25 -10.83
N PHE A 23 -13.09 -2.47 -9.89
CA PHE A 23 -12.95 -2.71 -8.46
C PHE A 23 -13.85 -3.87 -8.03
N ASN A 24 -13.26 -5.04 -7.86
CA ASN A 24 -13.99 -6.31 -7.73
C ASN A 24 -13.68 -7.07 -6.43
N GLU A 25 -12.72 -6.61 -5.63
CA GLU A 25 -12.46 -7.16 -4.31
C GLU A 25 -12.26 -6.04 -3.29
N ALA A 26 -12.82 -6.21 -2.10
CA ALA A 26 -12.62 -5.28 -1.00
C ALA A 26 -12.55 -6.00 0.36
N TYR A 27 -11.69 -5.51 1.25
CA TYR A 27 -11.48 -6.07 2.58
C TYR A 27 -11.44 -4.96 3.65
N LEU A 28 -12.10 -5.18 4.78
CA LEU A 28 -11.95 -4.36 5.98
C LEU A 28 -10.86 -4.96 6.86
N LEU A 29 -9.76 -4.23 7.05
CA LEU A 29 -8.66 -4.61 7.93
C LEU A 29 -8.75 -3.83 9.23
N ARG A 30 -8.73 -4.53 10.37
CA ARG A 30 -8.88 -3.91 11.71
C ARG A 30 -7.87 -4.47 12.70
N GLY A 31 -7.56 -3.64 13.70
CA GLY A 31 -6.63 -4.01 14.76
C GLY A 31 -5.20 -4.04 14.25
N PHE A 32 -4.76 -2.92 13.69
CA PHE A 32 -3.35 -2.74 13.34
C PHE A 32 -2.45 -2.97 14.55
N ASP A 33 -1.36 -3.67 14.32
CA ASP A 33 -0.38 -4.00 15.35
C ASP A 33 1.00 -3.51 14.93
N PHE A 34 1.55 -2.57 15.70
CA PHE A 34 2.83 -1.97 15.40
C PHE A 34 4.00 -2.96 15.57
N GLU A 35 3.88 -3.95 16.45
CA GLU A 35 4.91 -4.99 16.60
C GLU A 35 4.92 -5.92 15.38
N LEU A 36 3.74 -6.26 14.84
CA LEU A 36 3.64 -6.99 13.57
C LEU A 36 4.26 -6.19 12.44
N PHE A 37 3.95 -4.90 12.33
CA PHE A 37 4.55 -3.99 11.35
C PHE A 37 6.09 -4.01 11.43
N LYS A 38 6.68 -3.82 12.62
CA LYS A 38 8.14 -3.89 12.81
C LYS A 38 8.71 -5.23 12.39
N LYS A 39 8.03 -6.34 12.70
CA LYS A 39 8.43 -7.68 12.28
C LYS A 39 8.42 -7.82 10.76
N MET A 40 7.45 -7.22 10.07
CA MET A 40 7.39 -7.22 8.59
C MET A 40 8.51 -6.39 7.96
N VAL A 41 8.89 -5.26 8.57
CA VAL A 41 10.05 -4.46 8.13
C VAL A 41 11.34 -5.28 8.26
N LYS A 42 11.55 -5.93 9.41
CA LYS A 42 12.73 -6.81 9.64
C LYS A 42 12.79 -8.03 8.71
N LYS A 43 11.69 -8.38 8.03
CA LYS A 43 11.58 -9.52 7.11
C LYS A 43 11.60 -9.10 5.63
N ASP A 44 11.91 -7.85 5.32
CA ASP A 44 11.86 -7.29 3.96
C ASP A 44 10.49 -7.45 3.26
N GLN A 45 9.42 -7.47 4.07
CA GLN A 45 8.04 -7.50 3.59
C GLN A 45 7.45 -6.08 3.53
N ILE A 46 7.98 -5.18 4.36
CA ILE A 46 7.78 -3.73 4.27
C ILE A 46 9.13 -3.07 4.06
N VAL A 47 9.22 -2.26 3.01
CA VAL A 47 10.44 -1.53 2.64
C VAL A 47 10.28 -0.04 2.91
N VAL A 48 11.40 0.59 3.25
CA VAL A 48 11.50 2.05 3.41
C VAL A 48 11.93 2.64 2.08
N ASP A 49 11.09 3.50 1.52
CA ASP A 49 11.26 4.10 0.20
C ASP A 49 11.56 5.60 0.33
N PHE A 50 12.78 6.01 -0.03
CA PHE A 50 13.19 7.42 -0.07
C PHE A 50 12.80 8.02 -1.43
N ARG A 51 11.71 8.77 -1.44
CA ARG A 51 11.09 9.31 -2.67
C ARG A 51 11.56 10.72 -2.97
N MET A 52 12.87 10.86 -3.14
CA MET A 52 13.55 12.11 -3.47
C MET A 52 14.10 12.06 -4.89
N TYR A 53 13.91 13.14 -5.66
CA TYR A 53 14.49 13.27 -6.99
C TYR A 53 14.69 14.75 -7.35
N TYR A 54 15.58 15.00 -8.31
CA TYR A 54 15.74 16.31 -8.93
C TYR A 54 14.76 16.44 -10.09
N ARG A 55 14.05 17.56 -10.15
CA ARG A 55 13.24 17.92 -11.31
C ARG A 55 14.13 18.34 -12.48
N PRO A 56 13.59 18.39 -13.72
CA PRO A 56 14.35 18.85 -14.88
C PRO A 56 14.92 20.28 -14.73
N ASP A 57 14.29 21.12 -13.91
CA ASP A 57 14.73 22.49 -13.60
C ASP A 57 15.82 22.57 -12.50
N GLY A 58 16.28 21.43 -12.00
CA GLY A 58 17.29 21.34 -10.92
C GLY A 58 16.73 21.50 -9.51
N SER A 59 15.44 21.80 -9.35
CA SER A 59 14.84 21.89 -8.01
C SER A 59 14.66 20.51 -7.37
N VAL A 60 14.84 20.44 -6.04
CA VAL A 60 14.68 19.19 -5.27
C VAL A 60 13.21 18.94 -4.97
N ARG A 61 12.73 17.73 -5.27
CA ARG A 61 11.39 17.26 -4.86
C ARG A 61 11.52 16.08 -3.90
N ASN A 62 10.95 16.23 -2.71
CA ASN A 62 10.80 15.16 -1.74
C ASN A 62 9.31 14.86 -1.50
N HIS A 63 8.86 13.64 -1.82
CA HIS A 63 7.48 13.18 -1.55
C HIS A 63 7.30 12.62 -0.13
N GLY A 64 8.36 12.66 0.68
CA GLY A 64 8.44 12.06 2.01
C GLY A 64 8.79 10.57 1.94
N THR A 65 9.44 10.08 3.00
CA THR A 65 9.76 8.66 3.17
C THR A 65 8.46 7.84 3.23
N GLY A 66 8.34 6.86 2.33
CA GLY A 66 7.18 5.97 2.27
C GLY A 66 7.53 4.61 2.87
N PHE A 67 6.62 4.03 3.64
CA PHE A 67 6.65 2.60 3.93
C PHE A 67 5.80 1.88 2.89
N ARG A 68 6.42 1.02 2.09
CA ARG A 68 5.72 0.22 1.07
C ARG A 68 5.69 -1.24 1.48
N VAL A 69 4.56 -1.89 1.26
CA VAL A 69 4.36 -3.30 1.60
C VAL A 69 4.14 -4.11 0.32
N LYS A 70 4.64 -5.34 0.28
CA LYS A 70 4.27 -6.29 -0.79
C LYS A 70 2.76 -6.51 -0.74
N ILE A 71 2.10 -6.54 -1.90
CA ILE A 71 0.62 -6.47 -2.00
C ILE A 71 -0.11 -7.53 -1.15
N ASN A 72 0.47 -8.73 -1.06
CA ASN A 72 -0.08 -9.86 -0.31
C ASN A 72 0.36 -9.90 1.17
N LYS A 73 1.11 -8.90 1.66
CA LYS A 73 1.66 -8.83 3.03
C LYS A 73 1.06 -7.73 3.89
N LEU A 74 0.25 -6.83 3.31
CA LEU A 74 -0.40 -5.76 4.08
C LEU A 74 -1.27 -6.31 5.21
N TYR A 75 -1.96 -7.42 4.95
CA TYR A 75 -2.84 -8.09 5.91
C TYR A 75 -2.12 -8.53 7.18
N ASP A 76 -0.83 -8.88 7.09
CA ASP A 76 -0.05 -9.43 8.19
C ASP A 76 0.22 -8.38 9.29
N CYS A 77 -0.11 -7.10 9.05
CA CYS A 77 -0.03 -6.02 10.03
C CYS A 77 -1.34 -5.82 10.82
N PHE A 78 -2.40 -6.58 10.51
CA PHE A 78 -3.73 -6.42 11.10
C PHE A 78 -4.21 -7.75 11.69
N ARG A 79 -4.98 -7.67 12.77
CA ARG A 79 -5.53 -8.85 13.45
C ARG A 79 -6.75 -9.44 12.74
N ASN A 80 -7.54 -8.59 12.09
CA ASN A 80 -8.78 -8.98 11.44
C ASN A 80 -8.79 -8.58 9.96
N LYS A 81 -9.35 -9.46 9.12
CA LYS A 81 -9.58 -9.25 7.70
C LYS A 81 -10.97 -9.77 7.36
N ASP A 82 -11.90 -8.85 7.13
CA ASP A 82 -13.26 -9.16 6.72
C ASP A 82 -13.43 -8.85 5.24
N ARG A 83 -14.00 -9.78 4.46
CA ARG A 83 -14.31 -9.53 3.04
C ARG A 83 -15.59 -8.71 2.91
N LEU A 84 -15.57 -7.70 2.06
CA LEU A 84 -16.70 -6.79 1.81
C LEU A 84 -17.39 -7.07 0.47
N ILE A 85 -16.60 -7.43 -0.55
CA ILE A 85 -17.02 -7.76 -1.93
C ILE A 85 -16.19 -8.95 -2.41
#